data_AF-A0A4R6BT08-F1
#
_entry.id   AF-A0A4R6BT08-F1
#
_cell.length_a   1.000
_cell.length_b   1.000
_cell.length_c   1.000
_cell.angle_alpha   90.00
_cell.angle_beta   90.00
_cell.angle_gamma   90.00
#
_symmetry.space_group_name_H-M   'P 1'
#
loop_
_entity.id
_entity.type
_entity.pdbx_description
1 polymer ?
#
loop_
_entity_poly.entity_id
_entity_poly.type
_entity_poly.pdbx_seq_one_letter_code
_entity_poly.pdbx_strand_id
1 'polypeptide(L)'
;MTHYLYLASNDELPENLIEFGSSVKEDEMKTEQNKYIFQYELHYELKISELNKAAVLLREYLESNPYNIIEIIYGLSSNREPCVVKEKESIKINQLTGKLMYDLKMDSMLEVRGRKYLL
;
A
#
# COMPACT_ATOMS: atom_id res chain seq x y z
N MET A 1 11.09 -6.07 16.78
CA MET A 1 11.19 -5.07 15.71
C MET A 1 9.85 -5.06 15.01
N THR A 2 9.18 -3.92 14.98
CA THR A 2 7.81 -3.82 14.47
C THR A 2 7.84 -3.47 12.99
N HIS A 3 7.09 -4.21 12.20
CA HIS A 3 7.01 -4.02 10.75
C HIS A 3 5.67 -3.41 10.38
N TYR A 4 5.69 -2.61 9.32
CA TYR A 4 4.54 -1.84 8.89
C TYR A 4 4.34 -2.02 7.41
N LEU A 5 3.07 -2.08 7.02
CA LEU A 5 2.69 -1.96 5.63
C LEU A 5 2.18 -0.53 5.41
N TYR A 6 2.85 0.19 4.52
CA TYR A 6 2.44 1.51 4.09
C TYR A 6 1.63 1.36 2.81
N LEU A 7 0.42 1.93 2.81
CA LEU A 7 -0.38 2.09 1.60
C LEU A 7 -0.41 3.57 1.24
N ALA A 8 -0.08 3.89 0.00
CA ALA A 8 -0.26 5.22 -0.52
C ALA A 8 -1.20 5.23 -1.72
N SER A 9 -1.98 6.29 -1.84
CA SER A 9 -2.98 6.45 -2.89
C SER A 9 -3.08 7.92 -3.31
N ASN A 10 -3.55 8.14 -4.53
CA ASN A 10 -3.86 9.46 -5.05
C ASN A 10 -5.15 10.06 -4.46
N ASP A 11 -6.03 9.20 -3.96
CA ASP A 11 -7.27 9.57 -3.27
C ASP A 11 -7.36 8.84 -1.92
N GLU A 12 -8.29 9.27 -1.08
CA GLU A 12 -8.58 8.64 0.21
C GLU A 12 -8.98 7.16 0.03
N LEU A 13 -8.35 6.29 0.83
CA LEU A 13 -8.67 4.87 0.90
C LEU A 13 -9.87 4.62 1.83
N PRO A 14 -10.57 3.47 1.68
CA PRO A 14 -11.73 3.13 2.50
C PRO A 14 -11.46 3.23 4.02
N GLU A 15 -12.38 3.87 4.76
CA GLU A 15 -12.26 4.05 6.22
C GLU A 15 -12.12 2.73 6.98
N ASN A 16 -12.74 1.65 6.48
CA ASN A 16 -12.65 0.32 7.10
C ASN A 16 -11.24 -0.31 6.97
N LEU A 17 -10.31 0.28 6.21
CA LEU A 17 -8.90 -0.10 6.28
C LEU A 17 -8.23 0.33 7.59
N ILE A 18 -8.79 1.32 8.29
CA ILE A 18 -8.30 1.78 9.59
C ILE A 18 -8.38 0.66 10.63
N GLU A 19 -9.31 -0.29 10.49
CA GLU A 19 -9.36 -1.47 11.38
C GLU A 19 -8.07 -2.31 11.34
N PHE A 20 -7.26 -2.16 10.29
CA PHE A 20 -5.99 -2.84 10.11
C PHE A 20 -4.78 -1.93 10.39
N GLY A 21 -4.98 -0.66 10.78
CA GLY A 21 -3.91 0.32 10.92
C GLY A 21 -4.08 1.35 12.03
N SER A 22 -2.97 1.97 12.40
CA SER A 22 -2.89 2.78 13.64
C SER A 22 -2.76 4.28 13.40
N SER A 23 -2.47 4.74 12.18
CA SER A 23 -2.28 6.16 11.88
C SER A 23 -2.41 6.46 10.40
N VAL A 24 -3.25 7.44 10.05
CA VAL A 24 -3.23 8.11 8.74
C VAL A 24 -2.41 9.38 8.91
N LYS A 25 -1.31 9.51 8.16
CA LYS A 25 -0.57 10.77 8.08
C LYS A 25 -0.52 11.17 6.62
N GLU A 26 -1.04 12.36 6.32
CA GLU A 26 -0.85 13.01 5.04
C GLU A 26 0.56 13.61 5.04
N ASP A 27 1.42 13.10 4.16
CA ASP A 27 2.74 13.68 3.93
C ASP A 27 2.94 13.83 2.42
N GLU A 28 2.96 15.06 1.93
CA GLU A 28 3.31 15.37 0.54
C GLU A 28 4.84 15.28 0.37
N MET A 29 5.42 14.09 0.55
CA MET A 29 6.85 13.90 0.30
C MET A 29 7.07 13.64 -1.19
N LYS A 30 7.18 14.73 -1.98
CA LYS A 30 7.57 14.67 -3.39
C LYS A 30 9.08 14.46 -3.48
N THR A 31 9.52 13.21 -3.49
CA THR A 31 10.86 12.87 -3.98
C THR A 31 10.79 12.59 -5.48
N GLU A 32 11.93 12.53 -6.18
CA GLU A 32 11.94 12.08 -7.59
C GLU A 32 11.39 10.66 -7.75
N GLN A 33 11.41 9.86 -6.68
CA GLN A 33 11.15 8.43 -6.69
C GLN A 33 9.74 8.09 -6.17
N ASN A 34 9.20 8.90 -5.27
CA ASN A 34 7.91 8.66 -4.60
C ASN A 34 7.06 9.94 -4.60
N LYS A 35 5.79 9.81 -4.99
CA LYS A 35 4.78 10.88 -4.93
C LYS A 35 3.57 10.35 -4.17
N TYR A 36 3.56 10.49 -2.85
CA TYR A 36 2.41 10.12 -2.03
C TYR A 36 1.48 11.33 -1.87
N ILE A 37 0.17 11.08 -1.91
CA ILE A 37 -0.86 12.08 -1.55
C ILE A 37 -1.45 11.69 -0.19
N PHE A 38 -1.83 10.42 -0.01
CA PHE A 38 -2.24 9.87 1.29
C PHE A 38 -1.35 8.70 1.68
N GLN A 39 -0.98 8.56 2.96
CA GLN A 39 -0.24 7.39 3.49
C GLN A 39 -0.95 6.80 4.71
N TYR A 40 -1.23 5.50 4.63
CA TYR A 40 -1.86 4.71 5.67
C TYR A 40 -0.83 3.75 6.25
N GLU A 41 -0.64 3.80 7.56
CA GLU A 41 0.25 2.89 8.29
C GLU A 41 -0.57 1.75 8.91
N LEU A 42 -0.39 0.54 8.39
CA LEU A 42 -1.07 -0.65 8.88
C LEU A 42 -0.14 -1.44 9.82
N HIS A 43 -0.52 -1.51 11.10
CA HIS A 43 0.25 -2.20 12.13
C HIS A 43 -0.13 -3.69 12.16
N TYR A 44 0.68 -4.50 11.49
CA TYR A 44 0.47 -5.94 11.41
C TYR A 44 1.50 -6.70 12.23
N GLU A 45 1.03 -7.48 13.21
CA GLU A 45 1.70 -8.72 13.55
C GLU A 45 1.35 -9.79 12.48
N LEU A 46 1.88 -9.62 11.26
CA LEU A 46 2.13 -10.64 10.24
C LEU A 46 1.10 -11.78 10.05
N LYS A 47 -0.21 -11.55 10.24
CA LYS A 47 -1.24 -12.56 9.93
C LYS A 47 -1.69 -12.42 8.48
N ILE A 48 -1.33 -13.39 7.65
CA ILE A 48 -1.71 -13.44 6.23
C ILE A 48 -3.23 -13.36 6.00
N SER A 49 -4.04 -13.81 6.95
CA SER A 49 -5.50 -13.71 6.89
C SER A 49 -6.02 -12.27 6.94
N GLU A 50 -5.37 -11.38 7.70
CA GLU A 50 -5.75 -9.97 7.80
C GLU A 50 -5.30 -9.21 6.56
N LEU A 51 -4.09 -9.49 6.06
CA LEU A 51 -3.60 -8.95 4.79
C LEU A 51 -4.51 -9.35 3.61
N ASN A 52 -5.07 -10.57 3.61
CA ASN A 52 -6.03 -10.98 2.59
C ASN A 52 -7.34 -10.18 2.66
N LYS A 53 -7.81 -9.80 3.86
CA LYS A 53 -8.98 -8.92 4.00
C LYS A 53 -8.68 -7.52 3.47
N ALA A 54 -7.53 -6.95 3.84
CA ALA A 54 -7.08 -5.68 3.30
C ALA A 54 -6.95 -5.71 1.76
N ALA A 55 -6.35 -6.77 1.20
CA ALA A 55 -6.25 -6.97 -0.25
C ALA A 55 -7.62 -7.06 -0.95
N VAL A 56 -8.65 -7.62 -0.30
CA VAL A 56 -10.02 -7.59 -0.84
C VAL A 56 -10.55 -6.16 -0.88
N LEU A 57 -10.45 -5.42 0.23
CA LEU A 57 -10.93 -4.03 0.29
C LEU A 57 -10.24 -3.11 -0.72
N LEU A 58 -8.92 -3.23 -0.88
CA LEU A 58 -8.15 -2.45 -1.85
C LEU A 58 -8.56 -2.77 -3.30
N ARG A 59 -8.88 -4.05 -3.59
CA ARG A 59 -9.40 -4.45 -4.90
C ARG A 59 -10.80 -3.88 -5.13
N GLU A 60 -11.72 -4.03 -4.19
CA GLU A 60 -13.08 -3.47 -4.32
C GLU A 60 -13.04 -1.95 -4.54
N TYR A 61 -12.14 -1.25 -3.82
CA TYR A 61 -11.90 0.17 -4.00
C TYR A 61 -11.38 0.52 -5.39
N LEU A 62 -10.33 -0.16 -5.88
CA LEU A 62 -9.74 0.11 -7.20
C LEU A 62 -10.65 -0.33 -8.37
N GLU A 63 -11.57 -1.28 -8.15
CA GLU A 63 -12.61 -1.62 -9.13
C GLU A 63 -13.67 -0.52 -9.23
N SER A 64 -14.00 0.10 -8.09
CA SER A 64 -14.94 1.24 -8.01
C SER A 64 -14.30 2.56 -8.46
N ASN A 65 -12.97 2.68 -8.34
CA ASN A 65 -12.18 3.86 -8.66
C ASN A 65 -11.09 3.51 -9.69
N PRO A 66 -11.44 3.31 -10.97
CA PRO A 66 -10.54 2.73 -11.97
C PRO A 66 -9.36 3.63 -12.38
N TYR A 67 -9.36 4.89 -11.95
CA TYR A 67 -8.29 5.88 -12.15
C TYR A 67 -7.36 5.98 -10.95
N ASN A 68 -7.55 5.16 -9.92
CA ASN A 68 -6.70 5.22 -8.74
C ASN A 68 -5.54 4.24 -8.87
N ILE A 69 -4.47 4.60 -8.17
CA ILE A 69 -3.26 3.80 -8.04
C ILE A 69 -3.01 3.66 -6.55
N ILE A 70 -2.70 2.43 -6.13
CA ILE A 70 -2.27 2.15 -4.77
C ILE A 70 -0.82 1.69 -4.80
N GLU A 71 0.03 2.35 -4.05
CA GLU A 71 1.42 1.96 -3.82
C GLU A 71 1.53 1.28 -2.45
N ILE A 72 2.14 0.09 -2.41
CA ILE A 72 2.27 -0.71 -1.19
C ILE A 72 3.75 -0.90 -0.90
N ILE A 73 4.18 -0.56 0.32
CA ILE A 73 5.57 -0.65 0.78
C ILE A 73 5.64 -1.34 2.12
N TYR A 74 6.65 -2.19 2.29
CA TYR A 74 6.96 -2.79 3.58
C TYR A 74 8.10 -2.01 4.24
N GLY A 75 7.90 -1.52 5.47
CA GLY A 75 8.89 -0.72 6.18
C GLY A 75 9.10 -1.14 7.64
N LEU A 76 10.23 -0.71 8.21
CA LEU A 76 10.51 -0.87 9.63
C LEU A 76 10.15 0.39 10.40
N SER A 77 9.49 0.23 11.55
CA SER A 77 9.46 1.33 12.52
C SER A 77 10.77 1.38 13.28
N SER A 78 11.53 2.42 12.98
CA SER A 78 12.11 3.27 14.01
C SER A 78 12.35 4.65 13.41
N ASN A 79 11.32 5.48 13.35
CA ASN A 79 11.44 6.94 13.14
C ASN A 79 12.23 7.36 11.87
N ARG A 80 12.35 6.50 10.85
CA ARG A 80 13.03 6.83 9.60
C ARG A 80 12.00 7.10 8.53
N GLU A 81 12.27 8.16 7.79
CA GLU A 81 11.66 8.56 6.51
C GLU A 81 11.21 7.35 5.67
N PRO A 82 10.17 7.49 4.83
CA PRO A 82 9.69 6.40 3.98
C PRO A 82 10.87 5.69 3.30
N CYS A 83 10.89 4.35 3.40
CA CYS A 83 12.01 3.55 2.88
C CYS A 83 12.28 3.93 1.42
N VAL A 84 13.54 4.20 1.09
CA VAL A 84 13.98 4.44 -0.29
C VAL A 84 13.59 3.21 -1.12
N VAL A 85 12.69 3.41 -2.08
CA VAL A 85 12.24 2.36 -3.00
C VAL A 85 13.36 2.07 -3.98
N LYS A 86 13.94 0.87 -3.90
CA LYS A 86 14.99 0.41 -4.84
C LYS A 86 14.40 -0.34 -6.03
N GLU A 87 13.26 -0.99 -5.81
CA GLU A 87 12.61 -1.82 -6.81
C GLU A 87 11.11 -1.51 -6.83
N LYS A 88 10.55 -1.33 -8.03
CA LYS A 88 9.13 -1.07 -8.25
C LYS A 88 8.57 -2.13 -9.19
N GLU A 89 7.56 -2.85 -8.73
CA GLU A 89 6.81 -3.82 -9.52
C GLU A 89 5.37 -3.33 -9.71
N SER A 90 4.91 -3.25 -10.96
CA SER A 90 3.52 -2.91 -11.28
C SER A 90 2.71 -4.17 -11.50
N ILE A 91 1.63 -4.34 -10.74
CA ILE A 91 0.73 -5.49 -10.85
C ILE A 91 -0.68 -5.05 -11.25
N LYS A 92 -1.44 -6.00 -11.81
CA LYS A 92 -2.88 -5.80 -12.03
C LYS A 92 -3.61 -5.93 -10.70
N ILE A 93 -4.68 -5.15 -10.54
CA ILE A 93 -5.59 -5.22 -9.40
C ILE A 93 -6.00 -6.65 -8.99
N ASN A 94 -6.29 -7.53 -9.96
CA ASN A 94 -6.71 -8.91 -9.68
C ASN A 94 -5.57 -9.84 -9.21
N GLN A 95 -4.32 -9.39 -9.29
CA GLN A 95 -3.14 -10.11 -8.80
C GLN A 95 -2.78 -9.72 -7.37
N LEU A 96 -3.37 -8.65 -6.82
CA LEU A 96 -3.13 -8.24 -5.44
C LEU A 96 -3.66 -9.30 -4.47
N THR A 97 -2.76 -9.84 -3.65
CA THR A 97 -3.07 -10.83 -2.60
C THR A 97 -2.35 -10.45 -1.31
N GLY A 98 -2.88 -10.91 -0.17
CA GLY A 98 -2.20 -10.72 1.11
C GLY A 98 -0.84 -11.42 1.16
N LYS A 99 -0.66 -12.52 0.42
CA LYS A 99 0.65 -13.19 0.28
C LYS A 99 1.67 -12.29 -0.42
N LEU A 100 1.29 -11.61 -1.49
CA LEU A 100 2.18 -10.70 -2.22
C LEU A 100 2.60 -9.51 -1.34
N MET A 101 1.67 -8.97 -0.56
CA MET A 101 1.94 -7.92 0.43
C MET A 101 2.86 -8.43 1.55
N TYR A 102 2.69 -9.68 1.98
CA TYR A 102 3.50 -10.33 3.01
C TYR A 102 4.93 -10.63 2.56
N ASP A 103 5.10 -11.08 1.32
CA ASP A 103 6.39 -11.45 0.75
C ASP A 103 7.20 -10.23 0.25
N LEU A 104 6.66 -9.01 0.39
CA LEU A 104 7.29 -7.79 -0.08
C LEU A 104 8.59 -7.51 0.70
N LYS A 105 9.67 -7.23 -0.03
CA LYS A 105 10.95 -6.86 0.57
C LYS A 105 10.88 -5.43 1.12
N MET A 106 11.70 -5.13 2.13
CA MET A 106 11.73 -3.83 2.82
C MET A 106 12.05 -2.60 1.95
N ASP A 107 12.60 -2.80 0.75
CA ASP A 107 12.98 -1.74 -0.19
C ASP A 107 12.30 -1.89 -1.55
N SER A 108 11.24 -2.70 -1.61
CA SER A 108 10.42 -2.90 -2.80
C SER A 108 9.06 -2.25 -2.64
N MET A 109 8.49 -1.83 -3.76
CA MET A 109 7.15 -1.26 -3.85
C MET A 109 6.30 -2.03 -4.86
N LEU A 110 5.05 -2.31 -4.49
CA LEU A 110 4.03 -2.77 -5.41
C LEU A 110 3.15 -1.60 -5.83
N GLU A 111 3.08 -1.33 -7.13
CA GLU A 111 2.13 -0.38 -7.71
C GLU A 111 0.95 -1.16 -8.28
N VAL A 112 -0.22 -0.97 -7.68
CA VAL A 112 -1.45 -1.63 -8.05
C VAL A 112 -2.32 -0.64 -8.83
N ARG A 113 -2.53 -0.93 -10.12
CA ARG A 113 -3.31 -0.06 -11.00
C ARG A 113 -4.74 -0.55 -11.19
N GLY A 114 -5.69 0.39 -11.18
CA GLY A 114 -7.07 0.14 -11.59
C GLY A 114 -7.19 -0.30 -13.07
N ARG A 115 -8.36 -0.85 -13.45
CA ARG A 115 -8.59 -1.47 -14.77
C ARG A 115 -8.24 -0.58 -15.96
N LYS A 116 -8.39 0.73 -15.86
CA LYS A 116 -8.27 1.64 -17.01
C LYS A 116 -6.82 1.96 -17.39
N TYR A 117 -5.86 1.78 -16.47
CA TYR A 117 -4.42 1.93 -16.76
C TYR A 117 -3.78 0.73 -17.46
N LEU A 118 -4.58 -0.26 -17.86
CA LEU A 118 -4.12 -1.51 -18.50
C LEU A 118 -4.44 -1.54 -20.01
N LEU A 119 -4.87 -0.42 -20.59
CA LEU A 119 -5.11 -0.20 -22.02
C LEU A 119 -4.01 0.69 -22.61
#